data_AF-A0A3B9ASP7-F1
#
_entry.id   AF-A0A3B9ASP7-F1
#
_cell.length_a   1.000
_cell.length_b   1.000
_cell.length_c   1.000
_cell.angle_alpha   90.00
_cell.angle_beta   90.00
_cell.angle_gamma   90.00
#
_symmetry.space_group_name_H-M   'P 1'
#
loop_
_entity.id
_entity.type
_entity.pdbx_description
1 polymer ?
#
loop_
_entity_poly.entity_id
_entity_poly.type
_entity_poly.pdbx_seq_one_letter_code
_entity_poly.pdbx_strand_id
1 'polypeptide(L)'
;MKDRFNKLFFLLGMLLSGYLAQAQEPFSQCTAAFLNKKMVVDEYSPTGKCSLPQNATGTLTVCTADLSPERSVPLEKIRFKIALKKQQANTLIMFSEMTYKEVNIEKVLTQCQPGDNIVLMTLDNRYSLPHHEILVLENGQ
;
A
#
# COMPACT_ATOMS: atom_id res chain seq x y z
N MET A 1 49.52 42.13 0.55
CA MET A 1 49.16 40.98 -0.32
C MET A 1 48.75 39.74 0.48
N LYS A 2 48.12 39.90 1.67
CA LYS A 2 47.79 38.80 2.59
C LYS A 2 46.28 38.66 2.85
N ASP A 3 45.50 39.73 2.60
CA ASP A 3 44.04 39.75 2.83
C ASP A 3 43.18 39.32 1.63
N ARG A 4 43.78 39.13 0.45
CA ARG A 4 43.05 38.60 -0.74
C ARG A 4 43.06 37.08 -0.82
N PHE A 5 43.97 36.42 -0.12
CA PHE A 5 44.09 34.96 -0.13
C PHE A 5 43.06 34.28 0.80
N ASN A 6 42.63 34.98 1.85
CA ASN A 6 41.69 34.44 2.83
C ASN A 6 40.20 34.53 2.40
N LYS A 7 39.87 35.43 1.47
CA LYS A 7 38.52 35.53 0.90
C LYS A 7 38.25 34.51 -0.19
N LEU A 8 39.30 34.00 -0.85
CA LEU A 8 39.16 32.97 -1.89
C LEU A 8 38.85 31.58 -1.29
N PHE A 9 39.36 31.29 -0.09
CA PHE A 9 39.07 30.03 0.61
C PHE A 9 37.66 29.97 1.22
N PHE A 10 37.09 31.12 1.60
CA PHE A 10 35.73 31.15 2.17
C PHE A 10 34.62 30.99 1.12
N LEU A 11 34.89 31.35 -0.14
CA LEU A 11 33.94 31.19 -1.26
C LEU A 11 33.95 29.78 -1.86
N LEU A 12 35.02 29.00 -1.67
CA LEU A 12 35.10 27.63 -2.19
C LEU A 12 34.43 26.59 -1.27
N GLY A 13 34.24 26.92 0.02
CA GLY A 13 33.61 26.02 1.00
C GLY A 13 32.08 25.92 0.92
N MET A 14 31.39 26.91 0.33
CA MET A 14 29.92 26.92 0.24
C MET A 14 29.35 26.15 -0.96
N LEU A 15 30.18 25.67 -1.89
CA LEU A 15 29.73 24.93 -3.08
C LEU A 15 29.64 23.40 -2.87
N LEU A 16 30.03 22.88 -1.70
CA LEU A 16 30.07 21.42 -1.44
C LEU A 16 28.92 20.92 -0.55
N SER A 17 28.08 21.80 0.01
CA SER A 17 27.03 21.42 0.96
C SER A 17 25.70 20.95 0.32
N GLY A 18 25.60 20.95 -1.02
CA GLY A 18 24.34 20.74 -1.73
C GLY A 18 24.00 19.31 -2.17
N TYR A 19 24.89 18.34 -1.95
CA TYR A 19 24.77 17.02 -2.61
C TYR A 19 24.14 15.90 -1.78
N LEU A 20 23.59 16.18 -0.60
CA LEU A 20 22.85 15.18 0.19
C LEU A 20 21.37 15.56 0.34
N ALA A 21 20.77 16.07 -0.74
CA ALA A 21 19.36 15.84 -0.96
C ALA A 21 19.21 14.38 -1.39
N GLN A 22 19.17 13.45 -0.43
CA GLN A 22 18.61 12.13 -0.71
C GLN A 22 17.16 12.35 -1.08
N ALA A 23 16.88 12.40 -2.39
CA ALA A 23 15.56 12.16 -2.90
C ALA A 23 15.10 10.85 -2.23
N GLN A 24 14.02 10.92 -1.45
CA GLN A 24 13.38 9.72 -0.95
C GLN A 24 13.11 8.85 -2.18
N GLU A 25 13.70 7.66 -2.22
CA GLU A 25 13.46 6.70 -3.31
C GLU A 25 11.94 6.59 -3.49
N PRO A 26 11.38 7.03 -4.63
CA PRO A 26 9.95 6.88 -4.86
C PRO A 26 9.62 5.39 -4.78
N PHE A 27 8.49 5.03 -4.17
CA PHE A 27 8.02 3.64 -4.10
C PHE A 27 8.22 2.96 -5.46
N SER A 28 9.20 2.06 -5.56
CA SER A 28 9.69 1.61 -6.87
C SER A 28 8.82 0.48 -7.45
N GLN A 29 7.90 -0.08 -6.65
CA GLN A 29 7.07 -1.20 -7.05
C GLN A 29 5.61 -0.97 -6.68
N CYS A 30 4.77 -0.78 -7.71
CA CYS A 30 3.31 -0.72 -7.55
C CYS A 30 2.75 -2.09 -7.15
N THR A 31 1.87 -2.08 -6.16
CA THR A 31 1.20 -3.28 -5.66
C THR A 31 -0.31 -3.10 -5.61
N ALA A 32 -1.02 -4.22 -5.70
CA ALA A 32 -2.47 -4.25 -5.60
C ALA A 32 -2.95 -5.48 -4.82
N ALA A 33 -4.16 -5.39 -4.28
CA ALA A 33 -4.85 -6.50 -3.66
C ALA A 33 -5.57 -7.34 -4.73
N PHE A 34 -5.48 -8.66 -4.61
CA PHE A 34 -6.13 -9.61 -5.49
C PHE A 34 -6.91 -10.65 -4.69
N LEU A 35 -8.14 -10.93 -5.09
CA LEU A 35 -8.94 -12.06 -4.63
C LEU A 35 -8.99 -13.10 -5.76
N ASN A 36 -8.48 -14.31 -5.51
CA ASN A 36 -8.42 -15.38 -6.52
C ASN A 36 -7.77 -14.93 -7.84
N LYS A 37 -6.68 -14.15 -7.75
CA LYS A 37 -5.94 -13.54 -8.88
C LYS A 37 -6.69 -12.46 -9.67
N LYS A 38 -7.91 -12.09 -9.28
CA LYS A 38 -8.62 -10.91 -9.80
C LYS A 38 -8.33 -9.72 -8.90
N MET A 39 -7.98 -8.56 -9.47
CA MET A 39 -7.76 -7.36 -8.66
C MET A 39 -9.04 -6.98 -7.93
N VAL A 40 -8.92 -6.55 -6.68
CA VAL A 40 -10.08 -6.18 -5.84
C VAL A 40 -10.62 -4.80 -6.20
N VAL A 41 -9.74 -3.86 -6.56
CA VAL A 41 -10.19 -2.56 -7.06
C VAL A 41 -10.77 -2.70 -8.46
N ASP A 42 -11.89 -2.01 -8.70
CA ASP A 42 -12.61 -2.03 -9.99
C ASP A 42 -11.82 -1.39 -11.14
N GLU A 43 -11.12 -0.30 -10.85
CA GLU A 43 -10.24 0.44 -11.75
C GLU A 43 -9.00 0.90 -10.99
N TYR A 44 -7.81 0.69 -11.56
CA TYR A 44 -6.58 1.21 -10.97
C TYR A 44 -6.43 2.72 -11.26
N SER A 45 -7.26 3.54 -10.61
CA SER A 45 -7.31 4.99 -10.72
C SER A 45 -7.45 5.62 -9.33
N PRO A 46 -7.17 6.93 -9.14
CA PRO A 46 -7.37 7.59 -7.84
C PRO A 46 -8.81 7.50 -7.31
N THR A 47 -9.79 7.22 -8.18
CA THR A 47 -11.21 7.10 -7.86
C THR A 47 -11.69 5.64 -7.79
N GLY A 48 -10.80 4.67 -8.04
CA GLY A 48 -11.11 3.26 -8.00
C GLY A 48 -11.65 2.81 -6.64
N LYS A 49 -12.70 2.01 -6.66
CA LYS A 49 -13.36 1.46 -5.47
C LYS A 49 -12.84 0.06 -5.20
N CYS A 50 -12.41 -0.13 -3.97
CA CYS A 50 -11.91 -1.41 -3.49
C CYS A 50 -12.93 -1.97 -2.49
N SER A 51 -13.70 -2.98 -2.91
CA SER A 51 -14.76 -3.54 -2.07
C SER A 51 -14.96 -5.03 -2.29
N LEU A 52 -15.45 -5.72 -1.26
CA LEU A 52 -15.81 -7.14 -1.31
C LEU A 52 -17.14 -7.36 -0.61
N PRO A 53 -18.01 -8.26 -1.10
CA PRO A 53 -19.20 -8.66 -0.37
C PRO A 53 -18.81 -9.46 0.89
N GLN A 54 -19.61 -9.36 1.95
CA GLN A 54 -19.35 -10.05 3.22
C GLN A 54 -19.27 -11.58 3.08
N ASN A 55 -19.90 -12.15 2.05
CA ASN A 55 -19.83 -13.57 1.71
C ASN A 55 -18.77 -13.92 0.66
N ALA A 56 -17.84 -13.01 0.34
CA ALA A 56 -16.75 -13.30 -0.58
C ALA A 56 -15.93 -14.49 -0.08
N THR A 57 -15.47 -15.32 -1.01
CA THR A 57 -14.67 -16.51 -0.71
C THR A 57 -13.39 -16.56 -1.53
N GLY A 58 -12.38 -17.20 -0.95
CA GLY A 58 -11.14 -17.53 -1.63
C GLY A 58 -9.91 -16.90 -1.00
N THR A 59 -8.88 -16.73 -1.81
CA THR A 59 -7.56 -16.33 -1.33
C THR A 59 -7.28 -14.88 -1.65
N LEU A 60 -7.15 -14.06 -0.61
CA LEU A 60 -6.68 -12.69 -0.71
C LEU A 60 -5.15 -12.65 -0.65
N THR A 61 -4.56 -11.93 -1.60
CA THR A 61 -3.12 -11.71 -1.72
C THR A 61 -2.83 -10.25 -2.02
N VAL A 62 -1.67 -9.75 -1.60
CA VAL A 62 -1.09 -8.50 -2.12
C VAL A 62 0.07 -8.86 -3.03
N CYS A 63 0.05 -8.35 -4.26
CA CYS A 63 1.07 -8.66 -5.26
C CYS A 63 1.67 -7.39 -5.82
N THR A 64 2.93 -7.44 -6.25
CA THR A 64 3.40 -6.56 -7.31
C THR A 64 2.55 -6.80 -8.55
N ALA A 65 2.24 -5.73 -9.27
CA ALA A 65 1.32 -5.81 -10.40
C ALA A 65 1.91 -5.16 -11.63
N ASP A 66 1.76 -5.84 -12.76
CA ASP A 66 1.85 -5.19 -14.07
C ASP A 66 0.47 -4.58 -14.35
N LEU A 67 0.43 -3.26 -14.28
CA LEU A 67 -0.78 -2.45 -14.37
C LEU A 67 -0.75 -1.71 -15.68
N SER A 68 -1.47 -2.25 -16.66
CA SER A 68 -1.78 -1.58 -17.91
C SER A 68 -3.27 -1.24 -17.96
N PRO A 69 -3.68 -0.27 -18.80
CA PRO A 69 -5.11 0.02 -19.00
C PRO A 69 -5.94 -1.19 -19.44
N GLU A 70 -5.31 -2.16 -20.09
CA GLU A 70 -5.97 -3.32 -20.67
C GLU A 70 -5.97 -4.53 -19.74
N ARG A 71 -4.92 -4.68 -18.91
CA ARG A 71 -4.69 -5.85 -18.08
C ARG A 71 -3.99 -5.51 -16.79
N SER A 72 -4.43 -6.23 -15.77
CA SER A 72 -3.91 -6.17 -14.42
C SER A 72 -3.47 -7.55 -14.00
N VAL A 73 -2.16 -7.80 -14.06
CA VAL A 73 -1.60 -9.13 -13.84
C VAL A 73 -0.83 -9.16 -12.52
N PRO A 74 -1.20 -10.04 -11.57
CA PRO A 74 -0.39 -10.24 -10.38
C PRO A 74 0.93 -10.92 -10.76
N LEU A 75 2.06 -10.35 -10.34
CA LEU A 75 3.40 -10.87 -10.60
C LEU A 75 3.93 -11.67 -9.41
N GLU A 76 4.33 -10.98 -8.34
CA GLU A 76 4.92 -11.59 -7.15
C GLU A 76 4.10 -11.26 -5.90
N LYS A 77 3.78 -12.27 -5.09
CA LYS A 77 3.13 -12.08 -3.78
C LYS A 77 4.11 -11.45 -2.79
N ILE A 78 3.69 -10.36 -2.17
CA ILE A 78 4.46 -9.69 -1.12
C ILE A 78 3.94 -10.04 0.27
N ARG A 79 4.74 -9.73 1.29
CA ARG A 79 4.32 -9.89 2.69
C ARG A 79 3.52 -8.67 3.15
N PHE A 80 2.43 -8.92 3.87
CA PHE A 80 1.56 -7.87 4.41
C PHE A 80 0.97 -8.25 5.78
N LYS A 81 0.50 -7.24 6.50
CA LYS A 81 -0.33 -7.36 7.71
C LYS A 81 -1.76 -6.89 7.41
N ILE A 82 -2.69 -7.30 8.27
CA ILE A 82 -4.11 -6.95 8.16
C ILE A 82 -4.55 -6.24 9.44
N ALA A 83 -5.23 -5.12 9.29
CA ALA A 83 -6.02 -4.49 10.32
C ALA A 83 -7.47 -4.34 9.86
N LEU A 84 -8.38 -4.08 10.79
CA LEU A 84 -9.78 -3.82 10.52
C LEU A 84 -10.10 -2.41 11.01
N LYS A 85 -10.73 -1.59 10.17
CA LYS A 85 -11.23 -0.28 10.55
C LYS A 85 -12.74 -0.38 10.71
N LYS A 86 -13.18 -0.31 11.97
CA LYS A 86 -14.59 -0.50 12.34
C LYS A 86 -15.40 0.75 12.00
N GLN A 87 -16.48 0.61 11.22
CA GLN A 87 -17.30 1.75 10.77
C GLN A 87 -17.86 2.56 11.95
N GLN A 88 -18.44 1.86 12.92
CA GLN A 88 -19.17 2.46 14.03
C GLN A 88 -18.30 3.39 14.89
N ALA A 89 -17.04 3.01 15.10
CA ALA A 89 -16.12 3.72 15.99
C ALA A 89 -14.99 4.44 15.25
N ASN A 90 -14.94 4.35 13.91
CA ASN A 90 -13.81 4.77 13.08
C ASN A 90 -12.44 4.38 13.67
N THR A 91 -12.37 3.18 14.25
CA THR A 91 -11.22 2.71 15.02
C THR A 91 -10.53 1.60 14.27
N LEU A 92 -9.21 1.71 14.13
CA LEU A 92 -8.37 0.68 13.56
C LEU A 92 -7.98 -0.32 14.66
N ILE A 93 -8.38 -1.57 14.49
CA ILE A 93 -8.01 -2.69 15.35
C ILE A 93 -7.12 -3.65 14.56
N MET A 94 -6.13 -4.23 15.22
CA MET A 94 -5.32 -5.26 14.58
C MET A 94 -6.15 -6.53 14.40
N PHE A 95 -6.11 -7.13 13.21
CA PHE A 95 -6.76 -8.44 12.99
C PHE A 95 -5.96 -9.57 13.66
N SER A 96 -4.65 -9.59 13.43
CA SER A 96 -3.71 -10.51 14.07
C SER A 96 -2.28 -9.97 13.99
N GLU A 97 -1.38 -10.51 14.82
CA GLU A 97 0.06 -10.21 14.75
C GLU A 97 0.79 -10.93 13.60
N MET A 98 0.10 -11.80 12.88
CA MET A 98 0.71 -12.64 11.84
C MET A 98 1.09 -11.82 10.61
N THR A 99 2.19 -12.22 9.97
CA THR A 99 2.55 -11.76 8.63
C THR A 99 2.02 -12.74 7.60
N TYR A 100 1.31 -12.24 6.58
CA TYR A 100 0.71 -13.04 5.53
C TYR A 100 1.43 -12.83 4.19
N LYS A 101 1.47 -13.88 3.36
CA LYS A 101 1.62 -13.75 1.90
C LYS A 101 0.30 -14.01 1.17
N GLU A 102 -0.60 -14.72 1.83
CA GLU A 102 -1.95 -15.00 1.39
C GLU A 102 -2.82 -15.28 2.62
N VAL A 103 -4.11 -15.02 2.51
CA VAL A 103 -5.08 -15.30 3.57
C VAL A 103 -6.38 -15.78 2.96
N ASN A 104 -7.03 -16.75 3.60
CA ASN A 104 -8.41 -17.09 3.29
C ASN A 104 -9.29 -15.91 3.73
N ILE A 105 -9.99 -15.28 2.78
CA ILE A 105 -10.70 -14.02 3.03
C ILE A 105 -11.87 -14.23 4.00
N GLU A 106 -12.49 -15.41 4.00
CA GLU A 106 -13.59 -15.75 4.90
C GLU A 106 -13.18 -15.59 6.37
N LYS A 107 -11.94 -15.96 6.73
CA LYS A 107 -11.41 -15.78 8.10
C LYS A 107 -11.38 -14.32 8.53
N VAL A 108 -11.02 -13.42 7.61
CA VAL A 108 -10.99 -11.97 7.88
C VAL A 108 -12.41 -11.43 7.97
N LEU A 109 -13.27 -11.82 7.01
CA LEU A 109 -14.66 -11.36 6.92
C LEU A 109 -15.52 -11.78 8.12
N THR A 110 -15.22 -12.91 8.78
CA THR A 110 -15.92 -13.30 10.03
C THR A 110 -15.79 -12.28 11.17
N GLN A 111 -14.79 -11.39 11.11
CA GLN A 111 -14.56 -10.32 12.09
C GLN A 111 -15.12 -8.96 11.62
N CYS A 112 -15.69 -8.91 10.43
CA CYS A 112 -16.23 -7.70 9.80
C CYS A 112 -17.76 -7.70 9.78
N GLN A 113 -18.30 -6.49 9.84
CA GLN A 113 -19.68 -6.17 9.48
C GLN A 113 -19.68 -5.37 8.18
N PRO A 114 -20.79 -5.34 7.42
CA PRO A 114 -20.94 -4.41 6.31
C PRO A 114 -20.62 -2.97 6.76
N GLY A 115 -19.87 -2.24 5.95
CA GLY A 115 -19.38 -0.90 6.24
C GLY A 115 -17.99 -0.84 6.89
N ASP A 116 -17.50 -1.92 7.48
CA ASP A 116 -16.11 -1.99 7.94
C ASP A 116 -15.13 -1.98 6.76
N ASN A 117 -13.87 -1.61 7.03
CA ASN A 117 -12.79 -1.75 6.05
C ASN A 117 -11.75 -2.77 6.52
N ILE A 118 -11.30 -3.62 5.60
CA ILE A 118 -10.09 -4.42 5.76
C ILE A 118 -8.92 -3.55 5.28
N VAL A 119 -7.95 -3.31 6.16
CA VAL A 119 -6.78 -2.47 5.87
C VAL A 119 -5.56 -3.36 5.68
N LEU A 120 -4.95 -3.28 4.50
CA LEU A 120 -3.77 -4.02 4.12
C LEU A 120 -2.52 -3.17 4.29
N MET A 121 -1.52 -3.69 5.02
CA MET A 121 -0.31 -2.94 5.33
C MET A 121 0.91 -3.67 4.78
N THR A 122 1.67 -3.00 3.91
CA THR A 122 2.97 -3.49 3.46
C THR A 122 3.98 -3.42 4.61
N LEU A 123 4.97 -4.31 4.60
CA LEU A 123 6.04 -4.34 5.61
C LEU A 123 7.31 -3.62 5.18
N ASP A 124 7.36 -3.17 3.93
CA ASP A 124 8.53 -2.60 3.28
C ASP A 124 8.09 -1.35 2.51
N ASN A 125 8.84 -0.27 2.69
CA ASN A 125 8.55 1.04 2.11
C ASN A 125 8.86 1.13 0.60
N ARG A 126 9.39 0.07 -0.01
CA ARG A 126 9.58 0.00 -1.47
C ARG A 126 8.27 -0.27 -2.23
N TYR A 127 7.25 -0.75 -1.54
CA TYR A 127 5.94 -1.05 -2.12
C TYR A 127 4.94 0.05 -1.86
N SER A 128 4.32 0.56 -2.93
CA SER A 128 3.13 1.41 -2.83
C SER A 128 1.88 0.56 -2.99
N LEU A 129 0.94 0.67 -2.05
CA LEU A 129 -0.37 0.04 -2.10
C LEU A 129 -1.46 1.13 -1.97
N PRO A 130 -1.81 1.84 -3.05
CA PRO A 130 -2.76 2.96 -2.96
C PRO A 130 -4.14 2.51 -2.45
N HIS A 131 -4.67 1.42 -3.01
CA HIS A 131 -5.97 0.83 -2.65
C HIS A 131 -5.86 -0.16 -1.50
N HIS A 132 -5.34 0.30 -0.37
CA HIS A 132 -5.04 -0.51 0.81
C HIS A 132 -6.25 -0.75 1.74
N GLU A 133 -7.29 0.08 1.68
CA GLU A 133 -8.56 -0.13 2.39
C GLU A 133 -9.55 -0.83 1.45
N ILE A 134 -10.11 -1.97 1.89
CA ILE A 134 -11.18 -2.72 1.19
C ILE A 134 -12.46 -2.59 1.99
N LEU A 135 -13.48 -1.98 1.42
CA LEU A 135 -14.81 -1.85 2.03
C LEU A 135 -15.54 -3.20 2.00
N VAL A 136 -16.10 -3.60 3.14
CA VAL A 136 -16.98 -4.77 3.24
C VAL A 136 -18.41 -4.35 2.93
N LEU A 137 -19.01 -4.93 1.90
CA LEU A 137 -20.37 -4.65 1.47
C LEU A 137 -21.36 -5.68 2.02
N GLU A 138 -22.62 -5.28 2.12
CA GLU A 138 -23.72 -6.21 2.34
C GLU A 138 -23.86 -7.15 1.14
N ASN A 139 -24.35 -8.37 1.35
CA ASN A 139 -24.50 -9.35 0.28
C ASN A 139 -25.50 -8.84 -0.77
N GLY A 140 -25.10 -8.79 -2.04
CA GLY A 140 -25.97 -8.39 -3.16
C GLY A 140 -25.84 -6.93 -3.61
N GLN A 141 -24.83 -6.20 -3.12
CA GLN A 141 -24.41 -4.88 -3.63
C GLN A 141 -23.20 -4.98 -4.56
#